data_AF-L0DI68-F1
#
_entry.id   AF-L0DI68-F1
#
_cell.length_a   1.000
_cell.length_b   1.000
_cell.length_c   1.000
_cell.angle_alpha   90.00
_cell.angle_beta   90.00
_cell.angle_gamma   90.00
#
_symmetry.space_group_name_H-M   'P 1'
#
loop_
_entity.id
_entity.type
_entity.pdbx_description
1 polymer ?
#
loop_
_entity_poly.entity_id
_entity_poly.type
_entity_poly.pdbx_seq_one_letter_code
_entity_poly.pdbx_strand_id
1 'polypeptide(L)'
;MDTMDLLTKFARIGVRVKVADRSTRRFRPPARVLSLDVQADRDGEFFEVVSPGGTSSEVAVIDVQPADRHLLLLVREGGEKHKFLCGHDERHWFVAAVPENAPVGTVRQAKEALKPPEVQVAQGRQGLRAEARNRRKNAAYRRQGEWFFLPVPGFTVDEALVLHNEPLRRGNGGKPHWVESCYRTGGETVHVCSRHPNGVTPSQHEKILANNPKAKGWNWQTMRRNPGVYVRGSVRHADHKTIVLHGWHRVLMNTEGQSSAMRNVAFLD
;
A
#
# COMPACT_ATOMS: atom_id res chain seq x y z
N MET A 1 -26.87 2.54 -0.01
CA MET A 1 -25.97 1.92 -1.02
C MET A 1 -26.83 1.36 -2.14
N ASP A 2 -26.58 1.74 -3.39
CA ASP A 2 -27.24 1.11 -4.55
C ASP A 2 -26.42 -0.09 -5.01
N THR A 3 -26.88 -1.29 -4.64
CA THR A 3 -26.17 -2.54 -4.94
C THR A 3 -26.15 -2.85 -6.44
N MET A 4 -27.19 -2.45 -7.19
CA MET A 4 -27.28 -2.74 -8.62
C MET A 4 -26.34 -1.85 -9.44
N ASP A 5 -26.19 -0.58 -9.04
CA ASP A 5 -25.17 0.29 -9.65
C ASP A 5 -23.76 -0.28 -9.40
N LEU A 6 -23.43 -0.66 -8.16
CA LEU A 6 -22.13 -1.26 -7.85
C LEU A 6 -21.86 -2.50 -8.71
N LEU A 7 -22.78 -3.46 -8.77
CA LEU A 7 -22.65 -4.67 -9.57
C LEU A 7 -22.36 -4.33 -11.05
N THR A 8 -23.13 -3.38 -11.60
CA THR A 8 -22.97 -2.94 -12.99
C THR A 8 -21.60 -2.31 -13.23
N LYS A 9 -21.12 -1.44 -12.33
CA LYS A 9 -19.85 -0.73 -12.51
C LYS A 9 -18.64 -1.65 -12.36
N PHE A 10 -18.66 -2.60 -11.41
CA PHE A 10 -17.60 -3.60 -11.29
C PHE A 10 -17.61 -4.59 -12.48
N ALA A 11 -18.79 -4.99 -12.98
CA ALA A 11 -18.88 -5.81 -14.19
C ALA A 11 -18.24 -5.13 -15.41
N ARG A 12 -18.33 -3.79 -15.53
CA ARG A 12 -17.68 -3.03 -16.62
C ARG A 12 -16.15 -3.12 -16.63
N ILE A 13 -15.51 -3.39 -15.50
CA ILE A 13 -14.05 -3.65 -15.46
C ILE A 13 -13.72 -5.14 -15.53
N GLY A 14 -14.73 -6.00 -15.64
CA GLY A 14 -14.61 -7.44 -15.78
C GLY A 14 -14.35 -8.16 -14.45
N VAL A 15 -14.99 -7.72 -13.36
CA VAL A 15 -14.88 -8.36 -12.04
C VAL A 15 -16.24 -8.47 -11.34
N ARG A 16 -16.36 -9.47 -10.48
CA ARG A 16 -17.51 -9.62 -9.57
C ARG A 16 -17.32 -8.78 -8.32
N VAL A 17 -18.42 -8.31 -7.76
CA VAL A 17 -18.48 -7.71 -6.42
C VAL A 17 -19.58 -8.38 -5.61
N LYS A 18 -19.34 -8.64 -4.33
CA LYS A 18 -20.34 -9.13 -3.38
C LYS A 18 -20.51 -8.10 -2.28
N VAL A 19 -21.75 -7.69 -2.03
CA VAL A 19 -22.11 -6.80 -0.93
C VAL A 19 -22.71 -7.67 0.17
N ALA A 20 -22.12 -7.67 1.36
CA ALA A 20 -22.60 -8.42 2.50
C ALA A 20 -22.97 -7.47 3.65
N ASP A 21 -24.09 -7.76 4.31
CA ASP A 21 -24.42 -7.15 5.60
C ASP A 21 -23.83 -7.98 6.74
N ARG A 22 -23.22 -7.29 7.70
CA ARG A 22 -22.46 -7.88 8.80
C ARG A 22 -23.31 -8.70 9.77
N SER A 23 -24.63 -8.48 9.81
CA SER A 23 -25.59 -9.26 10.60
C SER A 23 -25.47 -10.79 10.39
N THR A 24 -24.85 -11.21 9.28
CA THR A 24 -24.61 -12.62 8.91
C THR A 24 -23.31 -13.25 9.44
N ARG A 25 -22.35 -12.49 10.01
CA ARG A 25 -21.03 -13.01 10.42
C ARG A 25 -20.82 -12.95 11.94
N ARG A 26 -21.01 -14.08 12.62
CA ARG A 26 -21.04 -14.23 14.09
C ARG A 26 -19.70 -14.04 14.85
N PHE A 27 -18.56 -13.78 14.20
CA PHE A 27 -17.24 -13.92 14.86
C PHE A 27 -16.18 -12.83 14.61
N ARG A 28 -16.52 -11.63 14.12
CA ARG A 28 -15.53 -10.51 14.00
C ARG A 28 -15.87 -9.32 14.91
N PRO A 29 -14.89 -8.78 15.68
CA PRO A 29 -15.09 -7.60 16.53
C PRO A 29 -15.51 -6.39 15.68
N PRO A 30 -16.42 -5.51 16.17
CA PRO A 30 -17.01 -4.42 15.41
C PRO A 30 -15.98 -3.47 14.77
N ALA A 31 -15.58 -3.73 13.51
CA ALA A 31 -15.09 -2.70 12.61
C ALA A 31 -16.11 -1.56 12.56
N ARG A 32 -15.67 -0.35 12.93
CA ARG A 32 -16.46 0.89 12.90
C ARG A 32 -16.65 1.46 11.49
N VAL A 33 -15.99 0.86 10.50
CA VAL A 33 -15.87 1.38 9.14
C VAL A 33 -16.21 0.27 8.15
N LEU A 34 -16.78 0.65 7.00
CA LEU A 34 -16.91 -0.22 5.83
C LEU A 34 -15.59 -0.94 5.49
N SER A 35 -15.67 -2.25 5.29
CA SER A 35 -14.54 -3.09 4.86
C SER A 35 -14.65 -3.38 3.37
N LEU A 36 -13.56 -3.16 2.64
CA LEU A 36 -13.41 -3.46 1.23
C LEU A 36 -12.15 -4.30 1.04
N ASP A 37 -12.28 -5.49 0.47
CA ASP A 37 -11.17 -6.42 0.29
C ASP A 37 -11.35 -7.24 -1.00
N VAL A 38 -10.28 -7.93 -1.43
CA VAL A 38 -10.32 -8.91 -2.50
C VAL A 38 -10.37 -10.30 -1.90
N GLN A 39 -11.37 -11.07 -2.27
CA GLN A 39 -11.58 -12.45 -1.83
C GLN A 39 -11.55 -13.37 -3.05
N ALA A 40 -11.40 -14.68 -2.83
CA ALA A 40 -11.43 -15.68 -3.89
C ALA A 40 -12.42 -16.79 -3.57
N ASP A 41 -13.12 -17.26 -4.61
CA ASP A 41 -13.94 -18.48 -4.57
C ASP A 41 -13.61 -19.35 -5.79
N ARG A 42 -14.40 -20.41 -6.00
CA ARG A 42 -14.25 -21.31 -7.16
C ARG A 42 -14.36 -20.62 -8.52
N ASP A 43 -14.98 -19.44 -8.57
CA ASP A 43 -15.22 -18.65 -9.78
C ASP A 43 -14.17 -17.50 -9.90
N GLY A 44 -13.09 -17.57 -9.13
CA GLY A 44 -11.97 -16.62 -9.13
C GLY A 44 -12.07 -15.51 -8.08
N GLU A 45 -11.26 -14.48 -8.27
CA GLU A 45 -11.21 -13.32 -7.39
C GLU A 45 -12.44 -12.41 -7.58
N PHE A 46 -12.92 -11.83 -6.47
CA PHE A 46 -14.02 -10.88 -6.42
C PHE A 46 -13.79 -9.83 -5.33
N PHE A 47 -14.37 -8.64 -5.52
CA PHE A 47 -14.37 -7.61 -4.49
C PHE A 47 -15.46 -7.90 -3.46
N GLU A 48 -15.13 -7.85 -2.17
CA GLU A 48 -16.09 -7.97 -1.09
C GLU A 48 -16.26 -6.61 -0.41
N VAL A 49 -17.50 -6.12 -0.34
CA VAL A 49 -17.90 -4.93 0.40
C VAL A 49 -18.72 -5.37 1.60
N VAL A 50 -18.23 -5.10 2.81
CA VAL A 50 -18.94 -5.40 4.06
C VAL A 50 -19.26 -4.10 4.79
N SER A 51 -20.54 -3.80 4.93
CA SER A 51 -21.00 -2.64 5.71
C SER A 51 -21.16 -3.00 7.19
N PRO A 52 -20.74 -2.14 8.14
CA PRO A 52 -21.09 -2.31 9.54
C PRO A 52 -22.61 -2.15 9.68
N GLY A 53 -23.28 -3.13 10.29
CA GLY A 53 -24.69 -2.97 10.60
C GLY A 53 -24.88 -1.75 11.53
N GLY A 54 -25.81 -0.86 11.18
CA GLY A 54 -26.22 0.28 12.02
C GLY A 54 -25.83 1.68 11.54
N THR A 55 -24.94 1.84 10.56
CA THR A 55 -24.62 3.15 9.95
C THR A 55 -24.93 3.19 8.44
N SER A 56 -25.55 4.27 7.96
CA SER A 56 -25.77 4.49 6.53
C SER A 56 -24.48 4.95 5.85
N SER A 57 -23.64 3.99 5.44
CA SER A 57 -22.54 4.26 4.52
C SER A 57 -23.08 4.51 3.10
N GLU A 58 -22.77 5.67 2.53
CA GLU A 58 -23.00 5.93 1.10
C GLU A 58 -21.78 5.43 0.33
N VAL A 59 -22.00 4.56 -0.66
CA VAL A 59 -20.95 4.06 -1.53
C VAL A 59 -21.32 4.36 -2.97
N ALA A 60 -20.39 4.99 -3.69
CA ALA A 60 -20.56 5.38 -5.08
C ALA A 60 -19.29 5.09 -5.88
N VAL A 61 -19.45 4.63 -7.12
CA VAL A 61 -18.34 4.53 -8.08
C VAL A 61 -18.27 5.83 -8.86
N ILE A 62 -17.18 6.58 -8.71
CA ILE A 62 -17.06 7.94 -9.25
C ILE A 62 -16.28 8.02 -10.57
N ASP A 63 -15.47 6.99 -10.89
CA ASP A 63 -14.81 6.86 -12.19
C ASP A 63 -14.63 5.38 -12.53
N VAL A 64 -14.82 5.01 -13.81
CA VAL A 64 -14.68 3.64 -14.30
C VAL A 64 -13.86 3.66 -15.58
N GLN A 65 -12.77 2.90 -15.59
CA GLN A 65 -11.84 2.77 -16.71
C GLN A 65 -11.78 1.30 -17.16
N PRO A 66 -12.70 0.84 -18.03
CA PRO A 66 -12.77 -0.56 -18.49
C PRO A 66 -11.49 -1.06 -19.15
N ALA A 67 -10.88 -0.26 -20.03
CA ALA A 67 -9.67 -0.63 -20.76
C ALA A 67 -8.47 -0.90 -19.83
N ASP A 68 -8.39 -0.14 -18.73
CA ASP A 68 -7.38 -0.34 -17.70
C ASP A 68 -7.80 -1.43 -16.69
N ARG A 69 -9.08 -1.82 -16.66
CA ARG A 69 -9.70 -2.64 -15.59
C ARG A 69 -9.57 -2.02 -14.20
N HIS A 70 -9.87 -0.72 -14.09
CA HIS A 70 -9.80 0.03 -12.84
C HIS A 70 -11.06 0.86 -12.62
N LEU A 71 -11.43 1.09 -11.36
CA LEU A 71 -12.45 2.04 -10.96
C LEU A 71 -12.04 2.77 -9.67
N LEU A 72 -12.64 3.94 -9.45
CA LEU A 72 -12.47 4.73 -8.24
C LEU A 72 -13.77 4.68 -7.43
N LEU A 73 -13.69 4.13 -6.23
CA LEU A 73 -14.79 4.03 -5.29
C LEU A 73 -14.71 5.19 -4.28
N LEU A 74 -15.86 5.76 -3.93
CA LEU A 74 -16.04 6.74 -2.88
C LEU A 74 -16.95 6.16 -1.80
N VAL A 75 -16.51 6.22 -0.56
CA VAL A 75 -17.27 5.84 0.62
C VAL A 75 -17.47 7.09 1.48
N ARG A 76 -18.72 7.39 1.84
CA ARG A 76 -19.05 8.42 2.83
C ARG A 76 -19.63 7.77 4.07
N GLU A 77 -19.02 8.02 5.21
CA GLU A 77 -19.45 7.48 6.50
C GLU A 77 -19.15 8.51 7.59
N GLY A 78 -20.12 8.80 8.46
CA GLY A 78 -19.93 9.72 9.59
C GLY A 78 -19.48 11.15 9.21
N GLY A 79 -19.78 11.62 7.99
CA GLY A 79 -19.32 12.92 7.47
C GLY A 79 -17.91 12.90 6.85
N GLU A 80 -17.18 11.79 6.98
CA GLU A 80 -15.89 11.57 6.33
C GLU A 80 -16.06 11.02 4.91
N LYS A 81 -15.01 11.19 4.09
CA LYS A 81 -14.96 10.72 2.71
C LYS A 81 -13.68 9.92 2.51
N HIS A 82 -13.81 8.64 2.19
CA HIS A 82 -12.68 7.77 1.85
C HIS A 82 -12.78 7.35 0.40
N LYS A 83 -11.63 7.24 -0.27
CA LYS A 83 -11.57 6.84 -1.68
C LYS A 83 -10.67 5.64 -1.84
N PHE A 84 -11.09 4.71 -2.68
CA PHE A 84 -10.37 3.48 -2.93
C PHE A 84 -10.18 3.28 -4.42
N LEU A 85 -8.93 3.09 -4.84
CA LEU A 85 -8.61 2.61 -6.16
C LEU A 85 -8.79 1.09 -6.18
N CYS A 86 -9.76 0.62 -6.94
CA CYS A 86 -9.96 -0.81 -7.20
C CYS A 86 -9.44 -1.10 -8.60
N GLY A 87 -8.63 -2.15 -8.78
CA GLY A 87 -8.11 -2.45 -10.10
C GLY A 87 -7.50 -3.82 -10.22
N HIS A 88 -7.19 -4.20 -11.46
CA HIS A 88 -6.43 -5.40 -11.76
C HIS A 88 -4.99 -5.02 -12.09
N ASP A 89 -4.03 -5.62 -11.41
CA ASP A 89 -2.63 -5.48 -11.75
C ASP A 89 -1.95 -6.85 -11.88
N GLU A 90 -1.22 -7.01 -12.98
CA GLU A 90 -0.60 -8.26 -13.40
C GLU A 90 -1.56 -9.45 -13.39
N ARG A 91 -1.65 -10.17 -12.28
CA ARG A 91 -2.43 -11.41 -12.12
C ARG A 91 -3.57 -11.29 -11.12
N HIS A 92 -3.61 -10.21 -10.33
CA HIS A 92 -4.49 -10.12 -9.18
C HIS A 92 -5.27 -8.81 -9.15
N TRP A 93 -6.47 -8.88 -8.62
CA TRP A 93 -7.21 -7.69 -8.20
C TRP A 93 -6.61 -7.10 -6.93
N PHE A 94 -6.72 -5.79 -6.80
CA PHE A 94 -6.27 -5.06 -5.62
C PHE A 94 -7.23 -3.94 -5.25
N VAL A 95 -7.15 -3.54 -3.98
CA VAL A 95 -7.76 -2.34 -3.42
C VAL A 95 -6.63 -1.52 -2.79
N ALA A 96 -6.56 -0.23 -3.10
CA ALA A 96 -5.64 0.70 -2.44
C ALA A 96 -6.40 1.92 -1.94
N ALA A 97 -6.25 2.25 -0.65
CA ALA A 97 -6.82 3.47 -0.10
C ALA A 97 -6.05 4.70 -0.59
N VAL A 98 -6.75 5.71 -1.08
CA VAL A 98 -6.15 6.96 -1.54
C VAL A 98 -6.12 7.94 -0.37
N PRO A 99 -4.98 8.60 -0.10
CA PRO A 99 -4.87 9.60 0.97
C PRO A 99 -5.97 10.67 0.89
N GLU A 100 -6.61 10.99 2.02
CA GLU A 100 -7.78 11.89 2.07
C GLU A 100 -7.43 13.33 1.67
N ASN A 101 -6.18 13.75 1.89
CA ASN A 101 -5.66 15.06 1.49
C ASN A 101 -5.47 15.20 -0.02
N ALA A 102 -5.53 14.10 -0.80
CA ALA A 102 -5.38 14.14 -2.24
C ALA A 102 -6.71 14.48 -2.95
N PRO A 103 -6.77 15.56 -3.75
CA PRO A 103 -7.98 15.95 -4.48
C PRO A 103 -8.18 15.06 -5.71
N VAL A 104 -8.62 13.81 -5.50
CA VAL A 104 -8.84 12.83 -6.57
C VAL A 104 -10.31 12.71 -6.96
N GLY A 105 -10.60 12.80 -8.25
CA GLY A 105 -11.93 12.52 -8.82
C GLY A 105 -11.89 11.49 -9.96
N THR A 106 -10.71 11.02 -10.34
CA THR A 106 -10.51 10.07 -11.44
C THR A 106 -9.52 8.98 -11.05
N VAL A 107 -9.61 7.82 -11.68
CA VAL A 107 -8.63 6.72 -11.59
C VAL A 107 -7.22 7.21 -11.87
N ARG A 108 -7.06 8.10 -12.86
CA ARG A 108 -5.76 8.69 -13.20
C ARG A 108 -5.18 9.50 -12.04
N GLN A 109 -5.99 10.35 -11.40
CA GLN A 109 -5.57 11.13 -10.24
C GLN A 109 -5.29 10.23 -9.02
N ALA A 110 -6.08 9.18 -8.82
CA ALA A 110 -5.83 8.20 -7.76
C ALA A 110 -4.49 7.46 -7.95
N LYS A 111 -4.19 7.00 -9.17
CA LYS A 111 -2.89 6.39 -9.52
C LYS A 111 -1.72 7.35 -9.26
N GLU A 112 -1.89 8.65 -9.51
CA GLU A 112 -0.86 9.66 -9.22
C GLU A 112 -0.71 9.92 -7.71
N ALA A 113 -1.82 10.06 -6.99
CA ALA A 113 -1.84 10.30 -5.55
C ALA A 113 -1.20 9.17 -4.73
N LEU A 114 -1.26 7.93 -5.23
CA LEU A 114 -0.63 6.76 -4.64
C LEU A 114 0.90 6.73 -4.82
N LYS A 115 1.48 7.62 -5.65
CA LYS A 115 2.92 7.70 -5.85
C LYS A 115 3.57 8.59 -4.79
N PRO A 116 4.67 8.16 -4.17
CA PRO A 116 5.45 9.01 -3.29
C PRO A 116 5.96 10.28 -4.00
N PRO A 117 6.18 11.38 -3.28
CA PRO A 117 6.68 12.63 -3.85
C PRO A 117 7.95 12.46 -4.68
N GLU A 118 8.90 11.62 -4.24
CA GLU A 118 10.13 11.36 -4.98
C GLU A 118 9.88 10.73 -6.35
N VAL A 119 8.86 9.86 -6.45
CA VAL A 119 8.42 9.28 -7.72
C VAL A 119 7.89 10.38 -8.62
N GLN A 120 6.99 11.23 -8.11
CA GLN A 120 6.41 12.32 -8.90
C GLN A 120 7.48 13.31 -9.39
N VAL A 121 8.45 13.66 -8.55
CA VAL A 121 9.61 14.49 -8.92
C VAL A 121 10.45 13.81 -10.00
N ALA A 122 10.75 12.51 -9.85
CA ALA A 122 11.49 11.75 -10.87
C ALA A 122 10.75 11.72 -12.21
N GLN A 123 9.43 11.57 -12.20
CA GLN A 123 8.60 11.64 -13.41
C GLN A 123 8.65 13.01 -14.08
N GLY A 124 8.59 14.08 -13.28
CA GLY A 124 8.70 15.46 -13.76
C GLY A 124 10.04 15.73 -14.43
N ARG A 125 11.15 15.31 -13.80
CA ARG A 125 12.52 15.44 -14.36
C ARG A 125 12.69 14.74 -15.70
N GLN A 126 12.00 13.61 -15.90
CA GLN A 126 12.03 12.85 -17.15
C GLN A 126 11.03 13.35 -18.21
N GLY A 127 10.25 14.41 -17.92
CA GLY A 127 9.29 14.97 -18.87
C GLY A 127 8.21 13.99 -19.32
N LEU A 128 7.84 13.02 -18.46
CA LEU A 128 6.93 11.95 -18.87
C LEU A 128 5.51 12.48 -19.13
N ARG A 129 4.97 12.15 -20.31
CA ARG A 129 3.54 12.37 -20.65
C ARG A 129 2.62 11.52 -19.76
N ALA A 130 1.37 11.95 -19.63
CA ALA A 130 0.39 11.37 -18.72
C ALA A 130 0.23 9.84 -18.89
N GLU A 131 0.20 9.36 -20.13
CA GLU A 131 0.05 7.94 -20.47
C GLU A 131 1.25 7.12 -20.02
N ALA A 132 2.46 7.68 -20.13
CA ALA A 132 3.70 7.03 -19.71
C ALA A 132 3.85 7.01 -18.17
N ARG A 133 3.31 8.03 -17.48
CA ARG A 133 3.44 8.16 -16.02
C ARG A 133 2.79 7.02 -15.25
N ASN A 134 1.77 6.37 -15.80
CA ASN A 134 1.04 5.30 -15.13
C ASN A 134 1.45 3.89 -15.59
N ARG A 135 2.41 3.78 -16.51
CA ARG A 135 3.00 2.49 -16.88
C ARG A 135 3.85 1.95 -15.73
N ARG A 136 3.78 0.64 -15.49
CA ARG A 136 4.63 -0.06 -14.50
C ARG A 136 6.13 0.11 -14.74
N LYS A 137 6.52 0.30 -15.99
CA LYS A 137 7.89 0.59 -16.42
C LYS A 137 7.89 1.90 -17.19
N ASN A 138 8.70 2.84 -16.77
CA ASN A 138 9.02 4.05 -17.52
C ASN A 138 10.47 4.47 -17.20
N ALA A 139 10.90 5.63 -17.70
CA ALA A 139 12.26 6.12 -17.48
C ALA A 139 12.54 6.53 -16.03
N ALA A 140 11.51 6.85 -15.24
CA ALA A 140 11.64 7.28 -13.86
C ALA A 140 11.64 6.13 -12.84
N TYR A 141 10.96 5.01 -13.14
CA TYR A 141 10.88 3.88 -12.21
C TYR A 141 10.50 2.54 -12.86
N ARG A 142 10.71 1.46 -12.09
CA ARG A 142 9.97 0.20 -12.20
C ARG A 142 9.01 0.06 -11.01
N ARG A 143 7.81 -0.50 -11.23
CA ARG A 143 6.83 -0.78 -10.17
C ARG A 143 6.47 -2.27 -10.17
N GLN A 144 6.37 -2.85 -8.98
CA GLN A 144 5.84 -4.19 -8.74
C GLN A 144 5.01 -4.14 -7.45
N GLY A 145 3.70 -4.42 -7.55
CA GLY A 145 2.78 -4.25 -6.42
C GLY A 145 2.81 -2.83 -5.84
N GLU A 146 2.98 -2.73 -4.54
CA GLU A 146 3.10 -1.47 -3.79
C GLU A 146 4.49 -0.79 -3.90
N TRP A 147 5.48 -1.45 -4.52
CA TRP A 147 6.86 -0.99 -4.54
C TRP A 147 7.23 -0.26 -5.82
N PHE A 148 7.88 0.90 -5.66
CA PHE A 148 8.55 1.65 -6.70
C PHE A 148 10.07 1.53 -6.54
N PHE A 149 10.75 1.30 -7.66
CA PHE A 149 12.20 1.17 -7.76
C PHE A 149 12.72 2.27 -8.68
N LEU A 150 13.37 3.28 -8.08
CA LEU A 150 13.88 4.47 -8.78
C LEU A 150 15.36 4.29 -9.07
N PRO A 151 15.82 4.34 -10.34
CA PRO A 151 17.23 4.18 -10.65
C PRO A 151 18.06 5.29 -10.00
N VAL A 152 19.23 4.93 -9.47
CA VAL A 152 20.20 5.86 -8.88
C VAL A 152 21.55 5.70 -9.61
N PRO A 153 21.70 6.27 -10.81
CA PRO A 153 22.92 6.12 -11.61
C PRO A 153 24.15 6.63 -10.86
N GLY A 154 25.26 5.88 -10.94
CA GLY A 154 26.52 6.22 -10.27
C GLY A 154 26.53 6.00 -8.76
N PHE A 155 25.44 5.50 -8.17
CA PHE A 155 25.43 5.12 -6.75
C PHE A 155 26.38 3.96 -6.52
N THR A 156 27.35 4.17 -5.65
CA THR A 156 28.36 3.19 -5.27
C THR A 156 28.19 2.90 -3.78
N VAL A 157 28.26 1.62 -3.42
CA VAL A 157 28.15 1.16 -2.03
C VAL A 157 29.40 0.35 -1.68
N ASP A 158 29.67 0.23 -0.38
CA ASP A 158 30.61 -0.77 0.09
C ASP A 158 29.97 -2.16 -0.11
N GLU A 159 30.54 -2.96 -1.01
CA GLU A 159 30.02 -4.28 -1.34
C GLU A 159 30.05 -5.24 -0.14
N ALA A 160 30.90 -5.00 0.88
CA ALA A 160 30.90 -5.78 2.11
C ALA A 160 29.63 -5.57 2.97
N LEU A 161 28.89 -4.49 2.73
CA LEU A 161 27.63 -4.17 3.42
C LEU A 161 26.39 -4.59 2.61
N VAL A 162 26.58 -5.22 1.45
CA VAL A 162 25.47 -5.68 0.61
C VAL A 162 24.93 -6.99 1.17
N LEU A 163 23.64 -6.96 1.48
CA LEU A 163 22.87 -8.11 1.93
C LEU A 163 22.27 -8.83 0.72
N HIS A 164 22.13 -10.14 0.81
CA HIS A 164 21.65 -10.97 -0.30
C HIS A 164 20.38 -11.73 0.06
N ASN A 165 19.48 -11.87 -0.92
CA ASN A 165 18.20 -12.56 -0.77
C ASN A 165 17.37 -11.99 0.41
N GLU A 166 17.24 -10.67 0.43
CA GLU A 166 16.57 -9.95 1.50
C GLU A 166 15.07 -9.78 1.21
N PRO A 167 14.20 -9.85 2.22
CA PRO A 167 12.78 -9.56 2.05
C PRO A 167 12.50 -8.05 2.18
N LEU A 168 11.77 -7.48 1.22
CA LEU A 168 11.03 -6.23 1.37
C LEU A 168 9.60 -6.57 1.82
N ARG A 169 9.18 -6.01 2.95
CA ARG A 169 7.88 -6.31 3.57
C ARG A 169 7.08 -5.03 3.75
N ARG A 170 5.79 -5.11 3.45
CA ARG A 170 4.80 -4.22 4.05
C ARG A 170 4.52 -4.74 5.47
N GLY A 171 4.27 -3.86 6.43
CA GLY A 171 3.90 -4.26 7.79
C GLY A 171 2.71 -5.24 7.83
N ASN A 172 2.48 -5.90 8.98
CA ASN A 172 1.36 -6.82 9.23
C ASN A 172 0.93 -7.74 8.05
N GLY A 173 1.76 -8.75 7.75
CA GLY A 173 1.27 -9.99 7.13
C GLY A 173 1.26 -10.08 5.60
N GLY A 174 1.86 -9.13 4.88
CA GLY A 174 2.05 -9.25 3.42
C GLY A 174 3.12 -10.27 3.03
N LYS A 175 2.94 -10.94 1.87
CA LYS A 175 3.99 -11.77 1.28
C LYS A 175 5.19 -10.87 0.89
N PRO A 176 6.42 -11.24 1.27
CA PRO A 176 7.59 -10.41 0.98
C PRO A 176 7.94 -10.40 -0.50
N HIS A 177 8.44 -9.27 -0.98
CA HIS A 177 9.21 -9.22 -2.22
C HIS A 177 10.66 -9.60 -1.88
N TRP A 178 11.17 -10.64 -2.52
CA TRP A 178 12.55 -11.10 -2.32
C TRP A 178 13.47 -10.39 -3.31
N VAL A 179 14.45 -9.65 -2.78
CA VAL A 179 15.44 -8.93 -3.57
C VAL A 179 16.80 -9.63 -3.53
N GLU A 180 17.45 -9.70 -4.68
CA GLU A 180 18.73 -10.39 -4.83
C GLU A 180 19.87 -9.72 -4.05
N SER A 181 19.98 -8.39 -4.16
CA SER A 181 20.94 -7.57 -3.44
C SER A 181 20.26 -6.36 -2.84
N CYS A 182 20.53 -6.10 -1.56
CA CYS A 182 19.97 -5.01 -0.78
C CYS A 182 21.07 -4.29 -0.03
N TYR A 183 21.04 -2.97 -0.08
CA TYR A 183 21.88 -2.09 0.71
C TYR A 183 20.99 -1.15 1.53
N ARG A 184 21.21 -1.13 2.84
CA ARG A 184 20.45 -0.31 3.80
C ARG A 184 21.38 0.75 4.37
N THR A 185 20.94 2.00 4.37
CA THR A 185 21.74 3.10 4.89
C THR A 185 20.89 4.12 5.64
N GLY A 186 21.49 4.78 6.63
CA GLY A 186 20.80 5.74 7.49
C GLY A 186 19.71 5.09 8.36
N GLY A 187 18.69 5.89 8.65
CA GLY A 187 17.58 5.55 9.55
C GLY A 187 17.82 5.99 11.00
N GLU A 188 16.76 6.45 11.65
CA GLU A 188 16.73 6.74 13.09
C GLU A 188 16.43 5.44 13.85
N THR A 189 17.25 5.09 14.83
CA THR A 189 16.96 3.95 15.73
C THR A 189 15.64 4.20 16.45
N VAL A 190 14.72 3.24 16.42
CA VAL A 190 13.44 3.29 17.13
C VAL A 190 13.17 2.00 17.88
N HIS A 191 12.38 2.08 18.96
CA HIS A 191 11.85 0.92 19.68
C HIS A 191 10.38 0.70 19.31
N VAL A 192 10.05 -0.48 18.83
CA VAL A 192 8.72 -0.86 18.34
C VAL A 192 8.11 -1.90 19.28
N CYS A 193 6.82 -1.79 19.54
CA CYS A 193 6.02 -2.86 20.13
C CYS A 193 4.59 -2.81 19.56
N SER A 194 3.73 -3.76 19.93
CA SER A 194 2.33 -3.79 19.46
C SER A 194 1.54 -2.51 19.78
N ARG A 195 1.93 -1.75 20.80
CA ARG A 195 1.31 -0.47 21.20
C ARG A 195 1.94 0.75 20.50
N HIS A 196 3.14 0.59 19.94
CA HIS A 196 3.87 1.63 19.22
C HIS A 196 4.33 1.09 17.86
N PRO A 197 3.39 0.78 16.94
CA PRO A 197 3.68 0.10 15.68
C PRO A 197 4.47 0.95 14.68
N ASN A 198 4.71 2.23 14.96
CA ASN A 198 5.53 3.12 14.13
C ASN A 198 6.90 3.42 14.77
N GLY A 199 7.18 2.77 15.90
CA GLY A 199 8.38 3.00 16.71
C GLY A 199 8.38 4.34 17.46
N VAL A 200 9.00 4.33 18.64
CA VAL A 200 9.33 5.53 19.41
C VAL A 200 10.84 5.74 19.42
N THR A 201 11.29 6.98 19.53
CA THR A 201 12.73 7.27 19.65
C THR A 201 13.28 6.68 20.96
N PRO A 202 14.61 6.52 21.11
CA PRO A 202 15.20 6.02 22.35
C PRO A 202 14.79 6.88 23.56
N SER A 203 14.77 8.21 23.41
CA SER A 203 14.35 9.14 24.46
C SER A 203 12.87 9.04 24.82
N GLN A 204 11.99 8.75 23.85
CA GLN A 204 10.58 8.50 24.10
C GLN A 204 10.36 7.15 24.78
N HIS A 205 11.10 6.11 24.36
CA HIS A 205 11.08 4.79 24.98
C HIS A 205 11.47 4.86 26.45
N GLU A 206 12.56 5.57 26.78
CA GLU A 206 12.98 5.79 28.17
C GLU A 206 11.90 6.48 29.00
N LYS A 207 11.25 7.53 28.47
CA LYS A 207 10.14 8.22 29.13
C LYS A 207 8.95 7.29 29.39
N ILE A 208 8.63 6.41 28.44
CA ILE A 208 7.56 5.42 28.59
C ILE A 208 7.90 4.43 29.70
N LEU A 209 9.13 3.91 29.72
CA LEU A 209 9.59 2.97 30.75
C LEU A 209 9.62 3.62 32.14
N ALA A 210 9.99 4.90 32.24
CA ALA A 210 10.00 5.66 33.48
C ALA A 210 8.59 5.91 34.03
N ASN A 211 7.66 6.32 33.16
CA ASN A 211 6.28 6.64 33.55
C ASN A 211 5.40 5.40 33.72
N ASN A 212 5.79 4.27 33.14
CA ASN A 212 5.05 3.02 33.23
C ASN A 212 5.99 1.81 33.34
N PRO A 213 6.33 1.37 34.56
CA PRO A 213 7.21 0.22 34.77
C PRO A 213 6.74 -1.07 34.10
N LYS A 214 5.43 -1.26 33.88
CA LYS A 214 4.87 -2.42 33.16
C LYS A 214 5.20 -2.41 31.66
N ALA A 215 5.65 -1.29 31.11
CA ALA A 215 6.02 -1.18 29.71
C ALA A 215 7.25 -2.01 29.34
N LYS A 216 8.10 -2.40 30.30
CA LYS A 216 9.22 -3.32 30.06
C LYS A 216 8.77 -4.65 29.42
N GLY A 217 7.56 -5.11 29.73
CA GLY A 217 7.01 -6.37 29.22
C GLY A 217 6.29 -6.28 27.87
N TRP A 218 6.39 -5.17 27.13
CA TRP A 218 5.66 -5.01 25.86
C TRP A 218 6.36 -5.65 24.64
N ASN A 219 7.39 -6.46 24.85
CA ASN A 219 8.16 -7.13 23.79
C ASN A 219 8.73 -6.13 22.77
N TRP A 220 9.53 -5.19 23.26
CA TRP A 220 10.15 -4.17 22.42
C TRP A 220 11.18 -4.78 21.46
N GLN A 221 11.18 -4.28 20.22
CA GLN A 221 12.18 -4.58 19.21
C GLN A 221 12.87 -3.29 18.78
N THR A 222 14.19 -3.34 18.60
CA THR A 222 14.96 -2.22 18.06
C THR A 222 14.96 -2.32 16.54
N MET A 223 14.51 -1.26 15.86
CA MET A 223 14.42 -1.16 14.40
C MET A 223 14.99 0.18 13.93
N ARG A 224 15.07 0.41 12.61
CA ARG A 224 15.42 1.72 12.04
C ARG A 224 14.23 2.31 11.29
N ARG A 225 13.86 3.53 11.65
CA ARG A 225 12.82 4.31 10.95
C ARG A 225 13.47 5.19 9.88
N ASN A 226 12.86 5.26 8.70
CA ASN A 226 13.37 6.01 7.53
C ASN A 226 14.76 5.58 6.99
N PRO A 227 15.15 4.29 6.97
CA PRO A 227 16.37 3.90 6.27
C PRO A 227 16.19 4.10 4.75
N GLY A 228 17.25 4.55 4.09
CA GLY A 228 17.36 4.45 2.64
C GLY A 228 17.60 2.99 2.28
N VAL A 229 16.65 2.39 1.56
CA VAL A 229 16.77 1.02 1.03
C VAL A 229 17.06 1.09 -0.46
N TYR A 230 18.14 0.43 -0.87
CA TYR A 230 18.59 0.36 -2.26
C TYR A 230 18.72 -1.10 -2.67
N VAL A 231 18.29 -1.43 -3.89
CA VAL A 231 18.30 -2.81 -4.38
C VAL A 231 18.79 -2.87 -5.82
N ARG A 232 19.36 -4.02 -6.19
CA ARG A 232 19.75 -4.35 -7.57
C ARG A 232 19.52 -5.84 -7.85
N GLY A 233 19.54 -6.22 -9.12
CA GLY A 233 19.33 -7.61 -9.54
C GLY A 233 17.84 -7.96 -9.61
N SER A 234 17.52 -9.23 -9.35
CA SER A 234 16.15 -9.74 -9.43
C SER A 234 15.29 -9.34 -8.22
N VAL A 235 14.02 -9.02 -8.50
CA VAL A 235 12.96 -8.83 -7.50
C VAL A 235 11.83 -9.80 -7.77
N ARG A 236 11.59 -10.70 -6.82
CA ARG A 236 10.66 -11.84 -6.95
C ARG A 236 9.51 -11.69 -5.96
N HIS A 237 8.29 -11.96 -6.41
CA HIS A 237 7.11 -12.03 -5.56
C HIS A 237 6.21 -13.16 -6.06
N ALA A 238 5.48 -13.82 -5.17
CA ALA A 238 4.63 -14.96 -5.55
C ALA A 238 3.51 -14.55 -6.54
N ASP A 239 3.01 -13.32 -6.37
CA ASP A 239 1.83 -12.83 -7.08
C ASP A 239 2.19 -11.92 -8.27
N HIS A 240 3.49 -11.69 -8.51
CA HIS A 240 3.97 -10.77 -9.56
C HIS A 240 5.09 -11.38 -10.41
N LYS A 241 5.19 -10.95 -11.67
CA LYS A 241 6.27 -11.37 -12.57
C LYS A 241 7.58 -10.78 -12.07
N THR A 242 8.61 -11.63 -11.91
CA THR A 242 9.97 -11.19 -11.57
C THR A 242 10.43 -10.06 -12.48
N ILE A 243 10.97 -9.01 -11.86
CA ILE A 243 11.63 -7.90 -12.57
C ILE A 243 13.13 -7.96 -12.30
N VAL A 244 13.92 -7.40 -13.24
CA VAL A 244 15.37 -7.25 -13.09
C VAL A 244 15.69 -5.76 -13.10
N LEU A 245 16.48 -5.34 -12.11
CA LEU A 245 16.93 -3.98 -11.88
C LEU A 245 18.41 -3.87 -12.25
N HIS A 246 18.71 -3.14 -13.32
CA HIS A 246 20.07 -2.90 -13.78
C HIS A 246 20.69 -1.71 -13.03
N GLY A 247 21.68 -1.98 -12.18
CA GLY A 247 22.23 -0.99 -11.26
C GLY A 247 21.35 -0.77 -10.02
N TRP A 248 21.81 0.10 -9.11
CA TRP A 248 21.12 0.38 -7.86
C TRP A 248 19.85 1.21 -8.07
N HIS A 249 18.79 0.79 -7.39
CA HIS A 249 17.52 1.49 -7.37
C HIS A 249 17.10 1.78 -5.93
N ARG A 250 16.68 3.01 -5.63
CA ARG A 250 16.05 3.36 -4.36
C ARG A 250 14.66 2.75 -4.31
N VAL A 251 14.35 2.07 -3.22
CA VAL A 251 13.05 1.45 -2.95
C VAL A 251 12.15 2.45 -2.24
N LEU A 252 10.92 2.60 -2.73
CA LEU A 252 9.87 3.40 -2.11
C LEU A 252 8.56 2.61 -2.13
N MET A 253 7.83 2.61 -1.02
CA MET A 253 6.47 2.06 -0.95
C MET A 253 5.46 3.12 -1.41
N ASN A 254 4.31 2.71 -1.94
CA ASN A 254 3.20 3.61 -2.27
C ASN A 254 2.70 4.37 -1.02
N THR A 255 1.80 5.33 -1.22
CA THR A 255 1.28 6.18 -0.13
C THR A 255 -0.01 5.66 0.52
N GLU A 256 -0.41 4.40 0.28
CA GLU A 256 -1.71 3.89 0.77
C GLU A 256 -1.80 3.90 2.32
N GLY A 257 -0.67 3.66 3.00
CA GLY A 257 -0.58 3.72 4.46
C GLY A 257 -0.78 5.11 5.07
N GLN A 258 -0.84 6.17 4.25
CA GLN A 258 -1.14 7.53 4.70
C GLN A 258 -2.64 7.80 4.85
N SER A 259 -3.51 6.93 4.32
CA SER A 259 -4.97 7.07 4.46
C SER A 259 -5.45 6.71 5.87
N SER A 260 -6.39 7.50 6.40
CA SER A 260 -7.04 7.21 7.69
C SER A 260 -7.79 5.87 7.70
N ALA A 261 -8.32 5.45 6.54
CA ALA A 261 -8.98 4.16 6.34
C ALA A 261 -8.02 2.95 6.44
N MET A 262 -6.71 3.16 6.28
CA MET A 262 -5.65 2.14 6.41
C MET A 262 -4.67 2.43 7.55
N ARG A 263 -5.06 3.22 8.57
CA ARG A 263 -4.27 3.50 9.79
C ARG A 263 -3.87 2.20 10.50
N ASN A 264 -2.78 1.59 10.06
CA ASN A 264 -1.92 0.60 10.73
C ASN A 264 -0.67 0.22 9.90
N VAL A 265 -0.31 0.96 8.84
CA VAL A 265 0.81 0.60 7.96
C VAL A 265 1.92 1.64 8.06
N ALA A 266 2.92 1.37 8.90
CA ALA A 266 4.23 1.99 8.77
C ALA A 266 5.20 1.05 8.06
N PHE A 267 6.06 1.62 7.22
CA PHE A 267 7.27 0.95 6.77
C PHE A 267 8.26 0.96 7.94
N LEU A 268 8.44 -0.19 8.55
CA LEU A 268 9.47 -0.43 9.55
C LEU A 268 10.45 -1.47 8.98
N ASP A 269 11.72 -1.14 8.99
CA ASP A 269 12.84 -2.02 8.62
C ASP A 269 13.85 -2.06 9.78
#